data_AF-A0A932CET2-F1
#
_entry.id   AF-A0A932CET2-F1
#
_cell.length_a   1.000
_cell.length_b   1.000
_cell.length_c   1.000
_cell.angle_alpha   90.00
_cell.angle_beta   90.00
_cell.angle_gamma   90.00
#
_symmetry.space_group_name_H-M   'P 1'
#
loop_
_entity.id
_entity.type
_entity.pdbx_description
1 polymer ?
#
loop_
_entity_poly.entity_id
_entity_poly.type
_entity_poly.pdbx_seq_one_letter_code
_entity_poly.pdbx_strand_id
1 'polypeptide(L)'
;MTASLLSSAATFRRALPEKFSFVLLNQLDLVLTVIAISLGFSELNPWMRGWLESPPQLLLFKAVAPLFIAWLVPGKLLLPSILLLGLVLGWDIKELVAGLA
;
A
#
# COMPACT_ATOMS: atom_id res chain seq x y z
N MET A 1 -19.32 2.13 -23.02
CA MET A 1 -18.23 2.67 -22.15
C MET A 1 -17.51 1.61 -21.31
N THR A 2 -18.09 0.46 -21.00
CA THR A 2 -17.49 -0.60 -20.16
C THR A 2 -16.33 -1.36 -20.83
N ALA A 3 -16.38 -1.57 -22.15
CA ALA A 3 -15.32 -2.26 -22.90
C ALA A 3 -13.93 -1.58 -22.79
N SER A 4 -13.89 -0.25 -22.62
CA SER A 4 -12.63 0.50 -22.48
C SER A 4 -11.98 0.30 -21.11
N LEU A 5 -12.76 0.06 -20.04
CA LEU A 5 -12.25 -0.13 -18.68
C LEU A 5 -11.58 -1.50 -18.54
N LEU A 6 -12.23 -2.55 -19.02
CA LEU A 6 -11.65 -3.90 -19.08
C LEU A 6 -10.43 -3.98 -20.00
N SER A 7 -10.37 -3.18 -21.08
CA SER A 7 -9.20 -3.13 -21.97
C SER A 7 -7.92 -2.58 -21.32
N SER A 8 -8.05 -1.99 -20.13
CA SER A 8 -6.92 -1.48 -19.33
C SER A 8 -6.56 -2.40 -18.15
N ALA A 9 -7.33 -3.46 -17.93
CA ALA A 9 -6.97 -4.58 -17.07
C ALA A 9 -5.96 -5.47 -17.81
N ALA A 10 -5.00 -6.06 -17.10
CA ALA A 10 -3.89 -6.86 -17.64
C ALA A 10 -2.85 -6.14 -18.55
N THR A 11 -3.12 -4.93 -19.07
CA THR A 11 -2.16 -4.09 -19.80
C THR A 11 -1.64 -2.95 -18.93
N PHE A 12 -0.41 -3.06 -18.44
CA PHE A 12 0.22 -2.05 -17.58
C PHE A 12 0.42 -0.69 -18.27
N ARG A 13 0.48 -0.65 -19.61
CA ARG A 13 0.86 0.55 -20.38
C ARG A 13 -0.20 1.65 -20.46
N ARG A 14 -1.49 1.34 -20.30
CA ARG A 14 -2.58 2.33 -20.51
C ARG A 14 -2.96 3.15 -19.27
N ALA A 15 -2.48 2.75 -18.09
CA ALA A 15 -2.71 3.42 -16.81
C ALA A 15 -1.48 3.27 -15.91
N LEU A 16 -0.31 3.48 -16.50
CA LEU A 16 0.98 3.35 -15.84
C LEU A 16 1.13 4.31 -14.66
N PRO A 17 0.78 5.62 -14.74
CA PRO A 17 0.98 6.52 -13.61
C PRO A 17 0.11 6.13 -12.41
N GLU A 18 -1.16 5.74 -12.62
CA GLU A 18 -2.03 5.33 -11.50
C GLU A 18 -1.57 4.03 -10.85
N LYS A 19 -1.21 3.02 -11.66
CA LYS A 19 -0.70 1.74 -11.16
C LYS A 19 0.64 1.91 -10.43
N PHE A 20 1.52 2.74 -10.98
CA PHE A 20 2.80 3.06 -10.36
C PHE A 20 2.62 3.81 -9.04
N SER A 21 1.79 4.86 -9.01
CA SER A 21 1.48 5.59 -7.77
C SER A 21 0.87 4.67 -6.71
N PHE A 22 -0.07 3.80 -7.09
CA PHE A 22 -0.66 2.84 -6.16
C PHE A 22 0.39 1.90 -5.56
N VAL A 23 1.24 1.29 -6.40
CA VAL A 23 2.30 0.39 -5.91
C VAL A 23 3.30 1.16 -5.05
N LEU A 24 3.74 2.36 -5.48
CA LEU A 24 4.69 3.18 -4.75
C LEU A 24 4.17 3.56 -3.36
N LEU A 25 2.91 3.95 -3.24
CA LEU A 25 2.29 4.27 -1.93
C LEU A 25 2.25 3.03 -1.02
N ASN A 26 1.91 1.85 -1.55
CA ASN A 26 1.96 0.62 -0.75
C ASN A 26 3.40 0.25 -0.32
N GLN A 27 4.41 0.53 -1.15
CA GLN A 27 5.80 0.32 -0.76
C GLN A 27 6.25 1.29 0.33
N LEU A 28 5.83 2.56 0.25
CA LEU A 28 6.08 3.53 1.32
C LEU A 28 5.40 3.10 2.63
N ASP A 29 4.17 2.60 2.57
CA ASP A 29 3.44 2.10 3.73
C ASP A 29 4.17 0.93 4.39
N LEU A 30 4.68 0.01 3.58
CA LEU A 30 5.51 -1.10 4.05
C LEU A 30 6.79 -0.60 4.74
N VAL A 31 7.48 0.39 4.17
CA VAL A 31 8.69 0.97 4.78
C VAL A 31 8.37 1.61 6.13
N LEU A 32 7.33 2.44 6.20
CA LEU A 32 6.90 3.07 7.46
C LEU A 32 6.51 2.02 8.49
N THR A 33 5.82 0.97 8.07
CA THR A 33 5.46 -0.17 8.92
C THR A 33 6.72 -0.83 9.50
N VAL A 34 7.72 -1.14 8.67
CA VAL A 34 8.98 -1.75 9.12
C VAL A 34 9.73 -0.83 10.09
N ILE A 35 9.75 0.48 9.84
CA ILE A 35 10.36 1.46 10.75
C ILE A 35 9.60 1.48 12.09
N ALA A 36 8.27 1.57 12.06
CA ALA A 36 7.44 1.61 13.26
C ALA A 36 7.62 0.36 14.14
N ILE A 37 7.67 -0.82 13.51
CA ILE A 37 7.98 -2.09 14.20
C ILE A 37 9.37 -2.05 14.83
N SER A 38 10.37 -1.57 14.09
CA SER A 38 11.75 -1.50 14.57
C SER A 38 11.91 -0.53 15.76
N LEU A 39 11.04 0.48 15.85
CA LEU A 39 10.95 1.41 16.97
C LEU A 39 10.08 0.90 18.13
N GLY A 40 9.50 -0.30 18.02
CA GLY A 40 8.69 -0.91 19.06
C GLY A 40 7.22 -0.48 19.09
N PHE A 41 6.74 0.29 18.09
CA PHE A 41 5.34 0.71 17.95
C PHE A 41 4.39 -0.42 17.50
N SER A 42 4.51 -1.59 18.14
CA SER A 42 3.69 -2.79 17.87
C SER A 42 2.22 -2.65 18.31
N GLU A 43 1.87 -1.54 18.98
CA GLU A 43 0.51 -1.26 19.46
C GLU A 43 -0.39 -0.53 18.45
N LEU A 44 0.19 0.09 17.41
CA LEU A 44 -0.57 0.92 16.47
C LEU A 44 -1.53 0.13 15.59
N ASN A 45 -1.34 -1.19 15.44
CA ASN A 45 -2.20 -2.00 14.59
C ASN A 45 -2.50 -3.38 15.21
N PRO A 46 -3.60 -3.50 15.98
CA PRO A 46 -3.98 -4.73 16.69
C PRO A 46 -4.13 -5.96 15.76
N TRP A 47 -4.56 -5.73 14.52
CA TRP A 47 -4.73 -6.76 13.50
C TRP A 47 -3.41 -7.24 12.91
N MET A 48 -2.39 -6.38 12.93
CA MET A 48 -1.07 -6.70 12.41
C MET A 48 -0.20 -7.48 13.39
N ARG A 49 -0.50 -7.53 14.70
CA ARG A 49 0.29 -8.29 15.68
C ARG A 49 0.55 -9.74 15.26
N GLY A 50 -0.47 -10.44 14.78
CA GLY A 50 -0.31 -11.82 14.30
C GLY A 50 0.54 -11.94 13.03
N TRP A 51 0.60 -10.88 12.21
CA TRP A 51 1.42 -10.84 10.99
C TRP A 51 2.88 -10.44 11.31
N LEU A 52 3.11 -9.74 12.43
CA LEU A 52 4.43 -9.36 12.93
C LEU A 52 5.23 -10.54 13.48
N GLU A 53 4.58 -11.64 13.82
CA GLU A 53 5.26 -12.88 14.23
C GLU A 53 6.12 -13.46 13.09
N SER A 54 5.87 -13.06 11.84
CA SER A 54 6.70 -13.44 10.70
C SER A 54 6.94 -12.27 9.73
N PRO A 55 7.97 -11.43 9.97
CA PRO A 55 8.34 -10.31 9.09
C PRO A 55 8.47 -10.66 7.60
N PRO A 56 8.95 -11.86 7.20
CA PRO A 56 8.97 -12.26 5.79
C PRO A 56 7.57 -12.40 5.17
N GLN A 57 6.57 -12.87 5.90
CA GLN A 57 5.20 -13.00 5.39
C GLN A 57 4.57 -11.61 5.20
N LEU A 58 4.84 -10.69 6.10
CA LEU A 58 4.39 -9.30 5.99
C LEU A 58 4.97 -8.62 4.76
N LEU A 59 6.29 -8.76 4.53
CA LEU A 59 6.96 -8.25 3.33
C LEU A 59 6.36 -8.85 2.07
N LEU A 60 6.16 -10.17 2.05
CA LEU A 60 5.65 -10.86 0.88
C LEU A 60 4.21 -10.43 0.57
N PHE A 61 3.35 -10.32 1.58
CA PHE A 61 1.97 -9.89 1.37
C PHE A 61 1.87 -8.42 0.96
N LYS A 62 2.54 -7.50 1.68
CA LYS A 62 2.51 -6.07 1.37
C LYS A 62 3.29 -5.69 0.10
N ALA A 63 4.18 -6.55 -0.41
CA ALA A 63 4.84 -6.30 -1.69
C ALA A 63 4.10 -6.95 -2.87
N VAL A 64 3.67 -8.20 -2.71
CA VAL A 64 3.09 -9.00 -3.80
C VAL A 64 1.62 -8.64 -4.03
N ALA A 65 0.81 -8.47 -2.97
CA ALA A 65 -0.60 -8.17 -3.14
C ALA A 65 -0.86 -6.86 -3.90
N PRO A 66 -0.17 -5.73 -3.63
CA PRO A 66 -0.37 -4.50 -4.39
C PRO A 66 0.02 -4.63 -5.87
N LEU A 67 1.04 -5.43 -6.19
CA LEU A 67 1.42 -5.72 -7.58
C LEU A 67 0.32 -6.51 -8.31
N PHE A 68 -0.25 -7.53 -7.67
CA PHE A 68 -1.38 -8.29 -8.22
C PHE A 68 -2.63 -7.41 -8.39
N ILE A 69 -2.95 -6.58 -7.40
CA ILE A 69 -4.09 -5.64 -7.46
C ILE A 69 -3.88 -4.63 -8.59
N ALA A 70 -2.70 -4.01 -8.69
CA ALA A 70 -2.37 -3.07 -9.77
C ALA A 70 -2.45 -3.72 -11.15
N TRP A 71 -2.13 -5.02 -11.25
CA TRP A 71 -2.22 -5.75 -12.51
C TRP A 71 -3.68 -6.03 -12.92
N LEU A 72 -4.49 -6.53 -12.00
CA LEU A 72 -5.88 -6.94 -12.24
C LEU A 72 -6.84 -5.76 -12.38
N VAL A 73 -6.63 -4.68 -11.63
CA VAL A 73 -7.57 -3.56 -11.55
C VAL A 73 -7.24 -2.48 -12.61
N PRO A 74 -8.24 -1.96 -13.34
CA PRO A 74 -8.03 -0.84 -14.24
C PRO A 74 -7.70 0.43 -13.45
N GLY A 75 -6.71 1.20 -13.91
CA GLY A 75 -6.08 2.25 -13.10
C GLY A 75 -7.03 3.35 -12.59
N LYS A 76 -8.11 3.66 -13.31
CA LYS A 76 -9.12 4.63 -12.84
C LYS A 76 -9.83 4.20 -11.56
N LEU A 77 -9.97 2.89 -11.33
CA LEU A 77 -10.54 2.35 -10.08
C LEU A 77 -9.53 2.33 -8.93
N LEU A 78 -8.24 2.56 -9.20
CA LEU A 78 -7.21 2.68 -8.17
C LEU A 78 -7.19 4.07 -7.52
N LEU A 79 -7.73 5.11 -8.17
CA LEU A 79 -7.75 6.48 -7.66
C LEU A 79 -8.33 6.63 -6.23
N PRO A 80 -9.52 6.09 -5.90
CA PRO A 80 -10.03 6.18 -4.54
C PRO A 80 -9.10 5.48 -3.52
N SER A 81 -8.51 4.35 -3.89
CA SER A 81 -7.55 3.64 -3.04
C SER A 81 -6.25 4.40 -2.87
N ILE A 82 -5.75 5.06 -3.91
CA ILE A 82 -4.56 5.94 -3.88
C ILE A 82 -4.78 7.09 -2.91
N LEU A 83 -5.94 7.76 -2.98
CA LEU A 83 -6.29 8.85 -2.08
C LEU A 83 -6.37 8.38 -0.63
N LEU A 84 -7.05 7.26 -0.38
CA LEU A 84 -7.17 6.70 0.96
C LEU A 84 -5.79 6.29 1.52
N LEU A 85 -4.97 5.61 0.72
CA LEU A 85 -3.59 5.25 1.09
C LEU A 85 -2.74 6.47 1.38
N GLY A 86 -2.88 7.54 0.60
CA GLY A 86 -2.19 8.81 0.87
C GLY A 86 -2.56 9.43 2.21
N LEU A 87 -3.84 9.37 2.59
CA LEU A 87 -4.29 9.84 3.91
C LEU A 87 -3.74 8.98 5.06
N VAL A 88 -3.76 7.66 4.89
CA VAL A 88 -3.22 6.71 5.88
C VAL A 88 -1.71 6.93 6.05
N LEU A 89 -0.96 7.01 4.95
CA LEU A 89 0.48 7.33 4.98
C LEU A 89 0.77 8.66 5.68
N GLY A 90 0.00 9.71 5.37
CA GLY A 90 0.15 11.00 6.03
C GLY A 90 -0.09 10.91 7.53
N TRP A 91 -1.08 10.12 7.95
CA TRP A 91 -1.35 9.83 9.35
C TRP A 91 -0.21 9.05 10.00
N ASP A 92 0.27 7.99 9.35
CA ASP A 92 1.35 7.14 9.87
C ASP A 92 2.65 7.94 10.04
N ILE A 93 3.00 8.82 9.10
CA ILE A 93 4.14 9.73 9.24
C ILE A 93 3.94 10.68 10.42
N LYS A 94 2.74 11.27 10.56
CA LYS A 94 2.42 12.18 11.67
C LYS A 94 2.57 11.48 13.02
N GLU A 95 2.00 10.28 13.18
CA GLU A 95 2.13 9.48 14.40
C GLU A 95 3.58 9.06 14.66
N LEU A 96 4.32 8.64 13.63
CA LEU A 96 5.72 8.25 13.77
C LEU A 96 6.61 9.42 14.23
N VAL A 97 6.41 10.61 13.66
CA VAL A 97 7.12 11.82 14.07
C VAL A 97 6.72 12.25 15.48
N ALA A 98 5.44 12.18 15.82
CA ALA A 98 4.95 12.49 17.17
C ALA A 98 5.48 11.52 18.23
N GLY A 99 5.65 10.23 17.89
CA GLY A 99 6.23 9.23 18.79
C GLY A 99 7.74 9.29 18.93
N LEU A 100 8.45 10.00 18.04
CA LEU A 100 9.90 10.21 18.08
C LEU A 100 10.30 11.51 18.81
N ALA A 101 9.36 12.41 19.07
CA ALA A 101 9.56 13.70 19.75
C ALA A 101 9.31 13.57 21.26
#